data_AF-A0A7C1C7R4-F1
#
_entry.id   AF-A0A7C1C7R4-F1
#
_cell.length_a   1.000
_cell.length_b   1.000
_cell.length_c   1.000
_cell.angle_alpha   90.00
_cell.angle_beta   90.00
_cell.angle_gamma   90.00
#
_symmetry.space_group_name_H-M   'P 1'
#
loop_
_entity.id
_entity.type
_entity.pdbx_description
1 polymer ?
#
loop_
_entity_poly.entity_id
_entity_poly.type
_entity_poly.pdbx_seq_one_letter_code
_entity_poly.pdbx_strand_id
1 'polypeptide(L)'
;MLRSSLKWKYILSTLLILVVIISIFSCYNLRYQEDLITEDDEKRVELITDIIKNGLYTIMLEGRGREFQKFLESLIAEDIKEVRIFNPSDGKILASSIPTEIGKQIYKEDMSRFTTQRSPEVFIHSREHETVYSMIMPIMNDKPCQRCHGSSEKIRGVLDVEISMHKTASRI
;
A
#
# COMPACT_ATOMS: atom_id res chain seq x y z
N MET A 1 28.08 38.11 35.47
CA MET A 1 27.55 38.35 36.83
C MET A 1 26.09 38.79 36.74
N LEU A 2 25.12 37.87 36.64
CA LEU A 2 23.71 38.22 36.80
C LEU A 2 23.38 38.29 38.30
N ARG A 3 23.12 39.50 38.80
CA ARG A 3 22.72 39.74 40.19
C ARG A 3 21.27 39.26 40.34
N SER A 4 21.08 38.08 40.91
CA SER A 4 19.80 37.37 41.03
C SER A 4 18.81 38.11 41.94
N SER A 5 18.05 39.04 41.38
CA SER A 5 16.80 39.53 42.00
C SER A 5 15.77 38.39 41.97
N LEU A 6 14.94 38.29 43.02
CA LEU A 6 13.85 37.30 43.11
C LEU A 6 13.03 37.24 41.81
N LYS A 7 12.80 38.39 41.17
CA LYS A 7 12.08 38.51 39.90
C LYS A 7 12.70 37.67 38.76
N TRP A 8 14.02 37.60 38.68
CA TRP A 8 14.72 36.84 37.64
C TRP A 8 14.58 35.32 37.84
N LYS A 9 14.58 34.86 39.11
CA LYS A 9 14.34 33.44 39.43
C LYS A 9 12.93 33.01 39.00
N TYR A 10 11.92 33.85 39.23
CA TYR A 10 10.55 33.57 38.79
C TYR A 10 10.44 33.56 37.26
N ILE A 11 11.01 34.54 36.55
CA ILE A 11 11.01 34.56 35.09
C ILE A 11 11.65 33.30 34.50
N LEU A 12 12.83 32.91 35.01
CA LEU A 12 13.52 31.71 34.55
C LEU A 12 12.72 30.43 34.84
N SER A 13 12.10 30.33 36.02
CA SER A 13 11.27 29.17 36.38
C SER A 13 10.04 29.07 35.49
N THR A 14 9.33 30.18 35.24
CA THR A 14 8.15 30.18 34.38
C THR A 14 8.52 29.82 32.94
N LEU A 15 9.63 30.35 32.42
CA LEU A 15 10.15 30.00 31.10
C LEU A 15 10.46 28.50 31.02
N LEU A 16 11.13 27.94 32.03
CA LEU A 16 11.49 26.52 32.08
C LEU A 16 10.25 25.62 32.09
N ILE A 17 9.23 25.96 32.89
CA ILE A 17 7.96 25.24 32.93
C ILE A 17 7.26 25.30 31.57
N LEU A 18 7.23 26.47 30.92
CA LEU A 18 6.66 26.65 29.58
C LEU A 18 7.35 25.77 28.54
N VAL A 19 8.68 25.76 28.53
CA VAL A 19 9.48 24.92 27.62
C VAL A 19 9.17 23.44 27.85
N VAL A 20 9.14 22.99 29.10
CA VAL A 20 8.84 21.58 29.43
C VAL A 20 7.46 21.18 28.94
N ILE A 21 6.43 22.01 29.14
CA ILE A 21 5.07 21.71 28.68
C ILE A 21 5.01 21.64 27.15
N ILE A 22 5.61 22.60 26.44
CA ILE A 22 5.64 22.61 24.96
C ILE A 22 6.41 21.38 24.43
N SER A 23 7.54 21.02 25.03
CA SER A 23 8.32 19.86 24.62
C SER A 23 7.56 18.54 24.81
N ILE A 24 6.89 18.36 25.95
CA ILE A 24 6.06 17.17 26.21
C ILE A 24 4.90 17.10 25.22
N PHE A 25 4.19 18.22 25.02
CA PHE A 25 3.07 18.29 24.08
C PHE A 25 3.51 18.00 22.64
N SER A 26 4.61 18.60 22.19
CA SER A 26 5.18 18.38 20.86
C SER A 26 5.57 16.92 20.64
N CYS A 27 6.24 16.29 21.62
CA CYS A 27 6.62 14.88 21.54
C CYS A 27 5.38 13.95 21.46
N TYR A 28 4.33 14.25 22.21
CA TYR A 28 3.08 13.51 22.15
C TYR A 28 2.38 13.69 20.78
N ASN A 29 2.36 14.92 20.26
CA ASN A 29 1.73 15.25 18.99
C ASN A 29 2.45 14.58 17.81
N LEU A 30 3.78 14.55 17.82
CA LEU A 30 4.59 13.87 16.80
C LEU A 30 4.27 12.36 16.72
N ARG A 31 4.23 11.68 17.87
CA ARG A 31 3.88 10.25 17.91
C ARG A 31 2.45 9.99 17.43
N TYR A 32 1.52 10.86 17.82
CA TYR A 32 0.13 10.73 17.39
C TYR A 32 -0.04 10.96 15.88
N GLN A 33 0.74 11.87 15.30
CA GLN A 33 0.73 12.09 13.85
C GLN A 33 1.32 10.91 13.08
N GLU A 34 2.38 10.28 13.57
CA GLU A 34 2.98 9.09 12.93
C GLU A 34 1.96 7.95 12.77
N ASP A 35 1.21 7.61 13.83
CA ASP A 35 0.20 6.53 13.79
C ASP A 35 -0.99 6.86 12.87
N LEU A 36 -1.40 8.14 12.81
CA LEU A 36 -2.48 8.57 11.91
C LEU A 36 -2.07 8.52 10.44
N ILE A 37 -0.80 8.81 10.16
CA ILE A 37 -0.26 8.82 8.80
C ILE A 37 -0.20 7.40 8.24
N THR A 38 0.22 6.42 9.03
CA THR A 38 0.29 5.01 8.58
C THR A 38 -1.09 4.43 8.30
N GLU A 39 -2.08 4.72 9.16
CA GLU A 39 -3.46 4.24 8.94
C GLU A 39 -4.09 4.85 7.68
N ASP A 40 -3.81 6.13 7.38
CA ASP A 40 -4.28 6.78 6.15
C ASP A 40 -3.62 6.18 4.90
N ASP A 41 -2.31 5.92 4.96
CA ASP A 41 -1.55 5.27 3.88
C ASP A 41 -2.08 3.85 3.60
N GLU A 42 -2.36 3.05 4.64
CA GLU A 42 -2.96 1.72 4.50
C GLU A 42 -4.33 1.77 3.82
N LYS A 43 -5.23 2.63 4.30
CA LYS A 43 -6.57 2.82 3.69
C LYS A 43 -6.48 3.27 2.24
N ARG A 44 -5.49 4.09 1.92
CA ARG A 44 -5.24 4.54 0.55
C ARG A 44 -4.84 3.37 -0.36
N VAL A 45 -3.99 2.48 0.12
CA VAL A 45 -3.58 1.26 -0.61
C VAL A 45 -4.77 0.34 -0.83
N GLU A 46 -5.61 0.14 0.19
CA GLU A 46 -6.85 -0.65 0.07
C GLU A 46 -7.78 -0.05 -0.98
N LEU A 47 -8.02 1.27 -0.94
CA LEU A 47 -8.89 1.96 -1.90
C LEU A 47 -8.38 1.81 -3.34
N ILE A 48 -7.08 2.04 -3.57
CA ILE A 48 -6.47 1.91 -4.90
C ILE A 48 -6.60 0.46 -5.39
N THR A 49 -6.31 -0.51 -4.53
CA THR A 49 -6.42 -1.93 -4.84
C THR A 49 -7.86 -2.31 -5.23
N ASP A 50 -8.85 -1.78 -4.51
CA ASP A 50 -10.27 -1.99 -4.82
C ASP A 50 -10.71 -1.32 -6.12
N ILE A 51 -10.20 -0.13 -6.43
CA ILE A 51 -10.44 0.55 -7.71
C ILE A 51 -9.89 -0.31 -8.87
N ILE A 52 -8.66 -0.82 -8.74
CA ILE A 52 -8.02 -1.67 -9.75
C ILE A 52 -8.81 -2.98 -9.91
N LYS A 53 -9.21 -3.63 -8.81
CA LYS A 53 -10.07 -4.81 -8.84
C LYS A 53 -11.38 -4.52 -9.57
N ASN A 54 -12.08 -3.45 -9.22
CA ASN A 54 -13.36 -3.11 -9.86
C ASN A 54 -13.19 -2.76 -11.35
N GLY A 55 -12.09 -2.10 -11.72
CA GLY A 55 -11.70 -1.89 -13.12
C GLY A 55 -11.50 -3.21 -13.88
N LEU A 56 -10.78 -4.16 -13.28
CA LEU A 56 -10.62 -5.52 -13.80
C LEU A 56 -11.98 -6.19 -14.03
N TYR A 57 -12.84 -6.23 -13.01
CA TYR A 57 -14.16 -6.84 -13.14
C TYR A 57 -14.97 -6.18 -14.27
N THR A 58 -14.98 -4.86 -14.35
CA THR A 58 -15.70 -4.10 -15.39
C THR A 58 -15.21 -4.49 -16.79
N ILE A 59 -13.90 -4.41 -17.03
CA ILE A 59 -13.28 -4.71 -18.34
C ILE A 59 -13.54 -6.17 -18.75
N MET A 60 -13.46 -7.11 -17.80
CA MET A 60 -13.68 -8.53 -18.07
C MET A 60 -15.16 -8.82 -18.37
N LEU A 61 -16.09 -8.22 -17.63
CA LEU A 61 -17.54 -8.42 -17.83
C LEU A 61 -18.04 -7.82 -19.15
N GLU A 62 -17.41 -6.77 -19.65
CA GLU A 62 -17.68 -6.19 -20.97
C GLU A 62 -17.03 -6.98 -22.11
N GLY A 63 -16.31 -8.08 -21.81
CA GLY A 63 -15.61 -8.89 -22.81
C GLY A 63 -14.36 -8.22 -23.39
N ARG A 64 -13.88 -7.14 -22.75
CA ARG A 64 -12.71 -6.36 -23.18
C ARG A 64 -11.41 -6.80 -22.50
N GLY A 65 -11.31 -8.05 -22.06
CA GLY A 65 -10.14 -8.57 -21.34
C GLY A 65 -8.79 -8.37 -22.07
N ARG A 66 -8.80 -8.26 -23.40
CA ARG A 66 -7.59 -7.94 -24.20
C ARG A 66 -7.05 -6.52 -23.97
N GLU A 67 -7.89 -5.61 -23.48
CA GLU A 67 -7.53 -4.21 -23.19
C GLU A 67 -7.00 -4.04 -21.77
N PHE A 68 -7.21 -5.04 -20.90
CA PHE A 68 -6.82 -4.96 -19.49
C PHE A 68 -5.32 -4.71 -19.30
N GLN A 69 -4.48 -5.31 -20.15
CA GLN A 69 -3.04 -5.07 -20.14
C GLN A 69 -2.69 -3.60 -20.36
N LYS A 70 -3.36 -2.94 -21.32
CA LYS A 70 -3.17 -1.50 -21.58
C LYS A 70 -3.66 -0.64 -20.42
N PHE A 71 -4.75 -1.07 -19.76
CA PHE A 71 -5.22 -0.43 -18.54
C PHE A 71 -4.15 -0.50 -17.45
N LEU A 72 -3.54 -1.67 -17.19
CA LEU A 72 -2.46 -1.80 -16.20
C LEU A 72 -1.25 -0.94 -16.53
N GLU A 73 -0.80 -0.92 -17.78
CA GLU A 73 0.32 -0.08 -18.23
C GLU A 73 0.05 1.42 -17.99
N SER A 74 -1.21 1.85 -18.08
CA SER A 74 -1.62 3.24 -17.81
C SER A 74 -1.69 3.59 -16.32
N LEU A 75 -1.70 2.60 -15.44
CA LEU A 75 -1.75 2.82 -13.98
C LEU A 75 -0.39 3.18 -13.38
N ILE A 76 0.72 2.98 -14.11
CA ILE A 76 2.03 3.41 -13.65
C ILE A 76 1.99 4.93 -13.50
N ALA A 77 2.10 5.37 -12.25
CA ALA A 77 2.10 6.77 -11.84
C ALA A 77 3.20 6.99 -10.80
N GLU A 78 3.40 8.23 -10.32
CA GLU A 78 4.42 8.51 -9.29
C GLU A 78 4.24 7.63 -8.03
N ASP A 79 2.99 7.33 -7.64
CA ASP A 79 2.70 6.62 -6.41
C ASP A 79 2.53 5.09 -6.62
N ILE A 80 2.02 4.64 -7.77
CA ILE A 80 1.82 3.21 -8.07
C ILE A 80 3.07 2.67 -8.74
N LYS A 81 3.81 1.82 -8.03
CA LYS A 81 5.03 1.21 -8.56
C LYS A 81 4.67 0.11 -9.55
N GLU A 82 3.91 -0.87 -9.07
CA GLU A 82 3.69 -2.11 -9.82
C GLU A 82 2.30 -2.67 -9.52
N VAL A 83 1.68 -3.23 -10.55
CA VAL A 83 0.41 -3.95 -10.44
C VAL A 83 0.53 -5.23 -11.23
N ARG A 84 0.35 -6.37 -10.57
CA ARG A 84 0.50 -7.69 -11.19
C ARG A 84 -0.73 -8.54 -10.97
N ILE A 85 -1.03 -9.39 -11.94
CA ILE A 85 -1.90 -10.55 -11.75
C ILE A 85 -1.07 -11.79 -11.97
N PHE A 86 -0.98 -12.65 -10.96
CA PHE A 86 -0.29 -13.93 -11.08
C PHE A 86 -1.25 -15.11 -10.89
N ASN A 87 -0.84 -16.25 -11.43
CA ASN A 87 -1.58 -17.50 -11.32
C ASN A 87 -1.38 -18.11 -9.91
N PRO A 88 -2.47 -18.42 -9.17
CA PRO A 88 -2.36 -18.94 -7.81
C PRO A 88 -1.65 -20.30 -7.70
N SER A 89 -1.61 -21.09 -8.78
CA SER A 89 -1.06 -22.46 -8.71
C SER A 89 0.45 -22.51 -8.91
N ASP A 90 0.98 -21.70 -9.83
CA ASP A 90 2.39 -21.77 -10.25
C ASP A 90 3.17 -20.46 -10.03
N GLY A 91 2.52 -19.38 -9.60
CA GLY A 91 3.13 -18.07 -9.36
C GLY A 91 3.41 -17.26 -10.63
N LYS A 92 3.03 -17.76 -11.81
CA LYS A 92 3.37 -17.12 -13.08
C LYS A 92 2.59 -15.82 -13.26
N ILE A 93 3.30 -14.74 -13.60
CA ILE A 93 2.71 -13.44 -13.88
C ILE A 93 1.94 -13.52 -15.22
N LEU A 94 0.63 -13.29 -15.16
CA LEU A 94 -0.31 -13.33 -16.28
C LEU A 94 -0.50 -11.95 -16.92
N ALA A 95 -0.51 -10.90 -16.10
CA ALA A 95 -0.60 -9.51 -16.53
C ALA A 95 0.23 -8.64 -15.56
N SER A 96 0.85 -7.58 -16.05
CA SER A 96 1.60 -6.64 -15.22
C SER A 96 1.54 -5.24 -15.81
N SER A 97 1.58 -4.22 -14.96
CA SER A 97 1.82 -2.84 -15.38
C SER A 97 3.18 -2.69 -16.07
N ILE A 98 4.15 -3.56 -15.77
CA ILE A 98 5.44 -3.65 -16.43
C ILE A 98 5.45 -4.86 -17.38
N PRO A 99 5.33 -4.66 -18.71
CA PRO A 99 5.14 -5.76 -19.66
C PRO A 99 6.29 -6.77 -19.70
N THR A 100 7.51 -6.35 -19.32
CA THR A 100 8.69 -7.21 -19.30
C THR A 100 8.64 -8.28 -18.19
N GLU A 101 7.68 -8.21 -17.28
CA GLU A 101 7.48 -9.19 -16.22
C GLU A 101 6.55 -10.33 -16.61
N ILE A 102 5.74 -10.14 -17.65
CA ILE A 102 4.73 -11.11 -18.05
C ILE A 102 5.42 -12.43 -18.42
N GLY A 103 4.93 -13.51 -17.81
CA GLY A 103 5.47 -14.85 -17.97
C GLY A 103 6.63 -15.20 -17.05
N LYS A 104 7.18 -14.24 -16.28
CA LYS A 104 8.12 -14.52 -15.18
C LYS A 104 7.38 -15.04 -13.95
N GLN A 105 8.14 -15.49 -12.97
CA GLN A 105 7.64 -15.87 -11.66
C GLN A 105 7.51 -14.67 -10.75
N ILE A 106 6.42 -14.62 -9.97
CA ILE A 106 6.26 -13.65 -8.89
C ILE A 106 7.33 -13.87 -7.82
N TYR A 107 7.60 -12.84 -7.02
CA TYR A 107 8.52 -12.97 -5.90
C TYR A 107 8.04 -14.02 -4.90
N LYS A 108 8.99 -14.74 -4.30
CA LYS A 108 8.69 -15.85 -3.39
C LYS A 108 7.98 -15.36 -2.13
N GLU A 109 8.32 -14.15 -1.70
CA GLU A 109 7.74 -13.46 -0.57
C GLU A 109 6.24 -13.25 -0.79
N ASP A 110 5.84 -12.75 -1.96
CA ASP A 110 4.43 -12.48 -2.29
C ASP A 110 3.63 -13.77 -2.45
N MET A 111 4.24 -14.80 -3.06
CA MET A 111 3.61 -16.12 -3.15
C MET A 111 3.44 -16.78 -1.77
N SER A 112 4.44 -16.62 -0.88
CA SER A 112 4.35 -17.06 0.51
C SER A 112 3.26 -16.29 1.27
N ARG A 113 3.16 -14.97 1.07
CA ARG A 113 2.10 -14.14 1.66
C ARG A 113 0.73 -14.59 1.20
N PHE A 114 0.52 -14.77 -0.10
CA PHE A 114 -0.73 -15.28 -0.65
C PHE A 114 -1.16 -16.62 -0.03
N THR A 115 -0.21 -17.55 0.16
CA THR A 115 -0.51 -18.89 0.70
C THR A 115 -0.70 -18.92 2.21
N THR A 116 -0.11 -17.98 2.95
CA THR A 116 -0.16 -17.93 4.42
C THR A 116 -1.21 -16.96 4.97
N GLN A 117 -1.59 -15.95 4.20
CA GLN A 117 -2.56 -14.94 4.62
C GLN A 117 -3.95 -15.55 4.79
N ARG A 118 -4.67 -15.11 5.84
CA ARG A 118 -6.07 -15.49 6.08
C ARG A 118 -7.04 -14.57 5.34
N SER A 119 -6.67 -13.31 5.21
CA SER A 119 -7.41 -12.25 4.55
C SER A 119 -6.43 -11.30 3.85
N PRO A 120 -6.85 -10.60 2.78
CA PRO A 120 -6.06 -9.51 2.22
C PRO A 120 -5.80 -8.45 3.29
N GLU A 121 -4.54 -8.09 3.48
CA GLU A 121 -4.10 -7.04 4.39
C GLU A 121 -2.97 -6.26 3.73
N VAL A 122 -2.84 -4.98 4.07
CA VAL A 122 -1.70 -4.17 3.62
C VAL A 122 -0.48 -4.58 4.42
N PHE A 123 0.65 -4.76 3.74
CA PHE A 123 1.92 -5.06 4.37
C PHE A 123 3.03 -4.19 3.80
N ILE A 124 3.96 -3.82 4.68
CA ILE A 124 5.09 -2.98 4.35
C ILE A 124 6.32 -3.86 4.17
N HIS A 125 7.05 -3.65 3.08
CA HIS A 125 8.32 -4.32 2.85
C HIS A 125 9.26 -3.44 2.04
N SER A 126 10.53 -3.87 1.90
CA SER A 126 11.49 -3.14 1.09
C SER A 126 11.68 -3.80 -0.28
N ARG A 127 11.58 -2.98 -1.34
CA ARG A 127 11.86 -3.34 -2.73
C ARG A 127 12.88 -2.36 -3.27
N GLU A 128 13.99 -2.89 -3.80
CA GLU A 128 15.04 -2.06 -4.41
C GLU A 128 15.57 -0.89 -3.54
N HIS A 129 15.56 -1.06 -2.21
CA HIS A 129 15.91 -0.05 -1.19
C HIS A 129 14.86 1.05 -0.95
N GLU A 130 13.66 0.91 -1.50
CA GLU A 130 12.51 1.73 -1.17
C GLU A 130 11.55 0.97 -0.26
N THR A 131 10.85 1.69 0.62
CA THR A 131 9.75 1.14 1.41
C THR A 131 8.48 1.19 0.56
N VAL A 132 7.87 0.03 0.34
CA VAL A 132 6.63 -0.11 -0.43
C VAL A 132 5.52 -0.68 0.45
N TYR A 133 4.30 -0.20 0.20
CA TYR A 133 3.09 -0.77 0.76
C TYR A 133 2.47 -1.66 -0.30
N SER A 134 2.15 -2.88 0.09
CA SER A 134 1.65 -3.87 -0.84
C SER A 134 0.41 -4.57 -0.30
N MET A 135 -0.46 -4.97 -1.23
CA MET A 135 -1.68 -5.71 -0.90
C MET A 135 -1.88 -6.83 -1.91
N ILE A 136 -2.06 -8.05 -1.40
CA ILE A 136 -2.26 -9.25 -2.19
C ILE A 136 -3.68 -9.76 -1.98
N MET A 137 -4.46 -9.82 -3.06
CA MET A 137 -5.88 -10.17 -3.01
C MET A 137 -6.26 -11.22 -4.05
N PRO A 138 -6.94 -12.32 -3.67
CA PRO A 138 -7.45 -13.29 -4.63
C PRO A 138 -8.57 -12.69 -5.49
N ILE A 139 -8.53 -12.96 -6.79
CA ILE A 139 -9.63 -12.70 -7.72
C ILE A 139 -10.50 -13.95 -7.78
N MET A 140 -11.69 -13.86 -7.19
CA MET A 140 -12.60 -15.00 -7.07
C MET A 140 -13.24 -15.34 -8.42
N ASN A 141 -13.44 -16.63 -8.68
CA ASN A 141 -14.14 -17.11 -9.88
C ASN A 141 -15.67 -17.07 -9.68
N ASP A 142 -16.21 -15.85 -9.61
CA ASP A 142 -17.64 -15.64 -9.44
C ASP A 142 -18.45 -16.14 -10.65
N LYS A 143 -19.76 -16.35 -10.48
CA LYS A 143 -20.65 -16.88 -11.54
C LYS A 143 -20.50 -16.17 -12.89
N PRO A 144 -20.35 -14.82 -12.96
CA PRO A 144 -20.13 -14.14 -14.24
C PRO A 144 -18.82 -14.54 -14.95
N CYS A 145 -17.73 -14.76 -14.19
CA CYS A 145 -16.41 -15.13 -14.70
C CYS A 145 -16.42 -16.52 -15.33
N GLN A 146 -17.21 -17.44 -14.77
CA GLN A 146 -17.29 -18.84 -15.18
C GLN A 146 -17.82 -19.02 -16.61
N ARG A 147 -18.53 -18.01 -17.16
CA ARG A 147 -19.02 -18.04 -18.56
C ARG A 147 -17.89 -18.17 -19.58
N CYS A 148 -16.74 -17.56 -19.30
CA CYS A 148 -15.57 -17.59 -20.19
C CYS A 148 -14.44 -18.46 -19.64
N HIS A 149 -14.34 -18.58 -18.32
CA HIS A 149 -13.20 -19.20 -17.65
C HIS A 149 -13.46 -20.59 -17.07
N GLY A 150 -14.68 -21.10 -17.16
CA GLY A 150 -15.11 -22.36 -16.53
C GLY A 150 -15.19 -22.25 -15.01
N SER A 151 -15.69 -23.30 -14.34
CA SER A 151 -15.94 -23.33 -12.90
C SER A 151 -15.00 -24.25 -12.11
N SER A 152 -13.95 -24.80 -12.75
CA SER A 152 -13.05 -25.78 -12.13
C SER A 152 -12.22 -25.16 -11.00
N GLU A 153 -11.78 -23.92 -11.17
CA GLU A 153 -10.95 -23.21 -10.20
C GLU A 153 -11.79 -22.21 -9.40
N LYS A 154 -11.57 -22.15 -8.08
CA LYS A 154 -12.23 -21.17 -7.20
C LYS A 154 -11.63 -19.77 -7.34
N ILE A 155 -10.34 -19.68 -7.65
CA ILE A 155 -9.57 -18.43 -7.78
C ILE A 155 -9.10 -18.34 -9.23
N ARG A 156 -9.36 -17.20 -9.89
CA ARG A 156 -8.94 -16.95 -11.28
C ARG A 156 -7.52 -16.43 -11.41
N GLY A 157 -7.06 -15.73 -10.39
CA GLY A 157 -5.78 -15.04 -10.35
C GLY A 157 -5.62 -14.40 -8.98
N VAL A 158 -4.43 -13.88 -8.73
CA VAL A 158 -4.13 -13.11 -7.53
C VAL A 158 -3.66 -11.75 -7.98
N LEU A 159 -4.31 -10.70 -7.49
CA LEU A 159 -3.94 -9.31 -7.70
C LEU A 159 -2.89 -8.93 -6.65
N ASP A 160 -1.77 -8.41 -7.11
CA ASP A 160 -0.70 -7.84 -6.30
C ASP A 160 -0.54 -6.37 -6.71
N VAL A 161 -0.60 -5.47 -5.74
CA VAL A 161 -0.49 -4.02 -5.94
C VAL A 161 0.60 -3.51 -5.03
N GLU A 162 1.60 -2.84 -5.59
CA GLU A 162 2.69 -2.21 -4.86
C GLU A 162 2.66 -0.68 -5.07
N ILE A 163 2.69 0.06 -3.97
CA ILE A 163 2.59 1.52 -3.95
C ILE A 163 3.78 2.10 -3.16
N SER A 164 4.43 3.11 -3.71
CA SER A 164 5.52 3.84 -3.05
C SER A 164 4.98 5.04 -2.29
N MET A 165 5.38 5.18 -1.03
CA MET A 165 5.00 6.31 -0.17
C MET A 165 6.10 7.39 -0.06
N HIS A 166 6.85 7.65 -1.15
CA HIS A 166 7.88 8.70 -1.18
C HIS A 166 7.34 10.10 -0.79
N LYS A 167 6.05 10.37 -0.99
CA LYS A 167 5.46 11.69 -0.75
C LYS A 167 4.96 11.91 0.68
N THR A 168 4.73 10.85 1.45
CA THR A 168 4.24 10.98 2.84
C THR A 168 5.40 11.30 3.80
N ALA A 169 6.57 10.70 3.60
CA ALA A 169 7.77 10.96 4.42
C ALA A 169 8.38 12.36 4.24
N SER A 170 8.05 13.08 3.16
CA SER A 170 8.61 14.42 2.86
C SER A 170 7.73 15.59 3.35
N ARG A 171 6.65 15.31 4.09
CA ARG A 171 5.77 16.31 4.70
C ARG A 171 6.04 16.56 6.19
N ILE A 172 7.08 15.94 6.75
CA ILE A 172 7.53 16.12 8.14
C ILE A 172 8.86 16.88 8.14
#